data_AF-A0A845VN31-F1
#
_entry.id   AF-A0A845VN31-F1
#
_cell.length_a   1.000
_cell.length_b   1.000
_cell.length_c   1.000
_cell.angle_alpha   90.00
_cell.angle_beta   90.00
_cell.angle_gamma   90.00
#
_symmetry.space_group_name_H-M   'P 1'
#
loop_
_entity.id
_entity.type
_entity.pdbx_description
1 polymer ?
#
loop_
_entity_poly.entity_id
_entity_poly.type
_entity_poly.pdbx_seq_one_letter_code
_entity_poly.pdbx_strand_id
1 'polypeptide(L)'
;MSNLKKSILIVLSSLIVAAITMLPAQSAFAANGCGGSDCIQHELRTQAACTLQGSDQSGLPPTGKTPGWYKGLNTEIDHQILGGDVVAYKIRWFNGSWSGWYVTGVNDIDWKFNTSPNDMRRVWSYFTDHQHQYILCK
;
A
#
# COMPACT_ATOMS: atom_id res chain seq x y z
N MET A 1 41.38 -32.18 -38.19
CA MET A 1 40.16 -31.46 -38.61
C MET A 1 39.02 -32.47 -38.51
N SER A 2 38.34 -32.55 -37.36
CA SER A 2 37.05 -31.87 -37.05
C SER A 2 35.89 -32.57 -37.80
N ASN A 3 34.73 -32.97 -37.26
CA ASN A 3 33.92 -32.69 -36.07
C ASN A 3 32.94 -33.90 -35.92
N LEU A 4 32.75 -34.50 -34.74
CA LEU A 4 31.70 -34.19 -33.74
C LEU A 4 30.24 -34.21 -34.26
N LYS A 5 29.46 -35.20 -33.79
CA LYS A 5 28.00 -35.16 -33.44
C LYS A 5 27.65 -36.51 -32.77
N LYS A 6 27.60 -36.60 -31.42
CA LYS A 6 26.42 -36.46 -30.54
C LYS A 6 25.24 -37.34 -31.03
N SER A 7 24.73 -38.30 -30.25
CA SER A 7 23.95 -38.01 -29.04
C SER A 7 23.80 -39.24 -28.13
N ILE A 8 24.22 -39.11 -26.87
CA ILE A 8 23.81 -39.98 -25.75
C ILE A 8 22.61 -39.29 -25.11
N LEU A 9 21.45 -39.95 -25.16
CA LEU A 9 20.23 -39.47 -24.54
C LEU A 9 20.27 -39.83 -23.05
N ILE A 10 20.60 -38.88 -22.18
CA ILE A 10 20.47 -39.04 -20.72
C ILE A 10 19.09 -38.50 -20.34
N VAL A 11 18.17 -39.40 -19.98
CA VAL A 11 16.88 -39.05 -19.39
C VAL A 11 17.13 -38.67 -17.93
N LEU A 12 17.27 -37.38 -17.63
CA LEU A 12 17.20 -36.89 -16.25
C LEU A 12 15.72 -36.76 -15.84
N SER A 13 15.28 -37.73 -15.06
CA SER A 13 14.04 -37.68 -14.27
C SER A 13 14.22 -36.65 -13.15
N SER A 14 13.71 -35.44 -13.35
CA SER A 14 13.62 -34.41 -12.32
C SER A 14 12.53 -34.79 -11.31
N LEU A 15 12.94 -35.37 -10.17
CA LEU A 15 12.09 -35.43 -8.97
C LEU A 15 11.81 -33.99 -8.53
N ILE A 16 10.60 -33.50 -8.78
CA ILE A 16 10.10 -32.28 -8.16
C ILE A 16 9.76 -32.64 -6.71
N VAL A 17 10.70 -32.37 -5.80
CA VAL A 17 10.42 -32.36 -4.37
C VAL A 17 9.49 -31.17 -4.13
N ALA A 18 8.21 -31.46 -3.94
CA ALA A 18 7.25 -30.48 -3.45
C ALA A 18 7.64 -30.11 -2.02
N ALA A 19 8.41 -29.04 -1.87
CA ALA A 19 8.58 -28.37 -0.59
C ALA A 19 7.24 -27.72 -0.25
N ILE A 20 6.39 -28.45 0.48
CA ILE A 20 5.23 -27.90 1.15
C ILE A 20 5.78 -26.94 2.20
N THR A 21 5.89 -25.66 1.84
CA THR A 21 6.12 -24.61 2.82
C THR A 21 4.88 -24.61 3.72
N MET A 22 5.03 -25.12 4.94
CA MET A 22 4.05 -24.88 5.99
C MET A 22 4.04 -23.37 6.23
N LEU A 23 3.07 -22.69 5.65
CA LEU A 23 2.73 -21.33 6.03
C LEU A 23 2.44 -21.36 7.55
N PRO A 24 3.05 -20.49 8.37
CA PRO A 24 2.68 -20.40 9.76
C PRO A 24 1.19 -20.08 9.84
N ALA A 25 0.45 -20.83 10.66
CA ALA A 25 -0.94 -20.55 10.94
C ALA A 25 -1.03 -19.14 11.54
N GLN A 26 -1.50 -18.18 10.75
CA GLN A 26 -1.79 -16.85 11.24
C GLN A 26 -2.89 -16.98 12.30
N SER A 27 -2.61 -16.47 13.50
CA SER A 27 -3.59 -16.34 14.56
C SER A 27 -4.74 -15.48 14.05
N ALA A 28 -5.93 -16.07 14.01
CA ALA A 28 -7.16 -15.38 13.64
C ALA A 28 -7.36 -14.15 14.53
N PHE A 29 -7.55 -12.98 13.92
CA PHE A 29 -8.12 -11.84 14.63
C PHE A 29 -9.52 -12.23 15.12
N ALA A 30 -9.88 -11.71 16.29
CA ALA A 30 -11.07 -12.11 17.02
C ALA A 30 -12.35 -11.90 16.20
N ALA A 31 -12.90 -12.98 15.65
CA ALA A 31 -14.34 -13.15 15.49
C ALA A 31 -14.91 -13.64 16.83
N ASN A 32 -14.65 -12.90 17.92
CA ASN A 32 -15.39 -13.12 19.16
C ASN A 32 -16.56 -12.15 19.17
N GLY A 33 -17.78 -12.68 19.16
CA GLY A 33 -18.86 -11.96 19.86
C GLY A 33 -20.16 -11.70 19.11
N CYS A 34 -20.83 -12.74 18.62
CA CYS A 34 -22.29 -12.71 18.73
C CYS A 34 -22.86 -14.09 19.01
N GLY A 35 -23.90 -14.14 19.85
CA GLY A 35 -24.58 -15.36 20.29
C GLY A 35 -26.10 -15.26 20.19
N GLY A 36 -26.59 -14.46 19.24
CA GLY A 36 -28.02 -14.23 19.00
C GLY A 36 -28.51 -14.91 17.72
N SER A 37 -29.84 -15.00 17.55
CA SER A 37 -30.48 -15.56 16.35
C SER A 37 -30.23 -14.76 15.07
N ASP A 38 -29.71 -13.55 15.19
CA ASP A 38 -29.32 -12.65 14.09
C ASP A 38 -27.79 -12.51 13.97
N CYS A 39 -27.05 -13.51 14.46
CA CYS A 39 -25.59 -13.51 14.39
C CYS A 39 -25.11 -14.06 13.06
N ILE A 40 -24.69 -13.16 12.16
CA ILE A 40 -23.99 -13.53 10.92
C ILE A 40 -22.49 -13.38 11.15
N GLN A 41 -21.77 -14.49 11.05
CA GLN A 41 -20.31 -14.51 11.07
C GLN A 41 -19.79 -14.24 9.66
N HIS A 42 -19.00 -13.19 9.49
CA HIS A 42 -18.35 -12.87 8.22
C HIS A 42 -16.90 -13.38 8.20
N GLU A 43 -16.50 -14.02 7.11
CA GLU A 43 -15.10 -14.36 6.87
C GLU A 43 -14.38 -13.11 6.36
N LEU A 44 -13.50 -12.55 7.20
CA LEU A 44 -12.79 -11.29 6.91
C LEU A 44 -11.35 -11.53 6.45
N ARG A 45 -10.86 -12.78 6.41
CA ARG A 45 -9.46 -13.08 5.98
C ARG A 45 -9.14 -12.63 4.56
N THR A 46 -10.15 -12.50 3.70
CA THR A 46 -9.97 -12.04 2.31
C THR A 46 -10.05 -10.53 2.15
N GLN A 47 -10.39 -9.78 3.20
CA GLN A 47 -10.45 -8.33 3.16
C GLN A 47 -9.07 -7.74 3.48
N ALA A 48 -8.73 -6.63 2.84
CA ALA A 48 -7.51 -5.91 3.12
C ALA A 48 -7.51 -5.41 4.58
N ALA A 49 -6.40 -5.61 5.28
CA ALA A 49 -6.23 -5.13 6.63
C ALA A 49 -5.80 -3.65 6.60
N CYS A 50 -6.68 -2.77 7.05
CA CYS A 50 -6.46 -1.32 7.03
C CYS A 50 -6.02 -0.79 8.40
N THR A 51 -5.00 0.05 8.43
CA THR A 51 -4.45 0.62 9.67
C THR A 51 -4.19 2.12 9.53
N LEU A 52 -4.53 2.88 10.57
CA LEU A 52 -4.18 4.30 10.67
C LEU A 52 -2.69 4.43 11.01
N GLN A 53 -1.97 5.20 10.20
CA GLN A 53 -0.55 5.51 10.38
C GLN A 53 -0.41 6.99 10.77
N GLY A 54 0.10 7.24 11.98
CA GLY A 54 0.13 8.57 12.60
C GLY A 54 -1.17 8.94 13.31
N SER A 55 -1.26 10.18 13.82
CA SER A 55 -2.47 10.73 14.44
C SER A 55 -2.48 12.25 14.41
N ASP A 56 -3.59 12.86 14.88
CA ASP A 56 -3.69 14.32 14.99
C ASP A 56 -2.69 14.91 16.01
N GLN A 57 -2.30 14.13 17.03
CA GLN A 57 -1.33 14.51 18.06
C GLN A 57 0.11 14.22 17.64
N SER A 58 0.34 13.14 16.89
CA SER A 58 1.66 12.68 16.45
C SER A 58 1.62 12.23 15.00
N GLY A 59 1.48 13.22 14.10
CA GLY A 59 1.54 12.98 12.65
C GLY A 59 2.90 12.44 12.24
N LEU A 60 2.92 11.70 11.12
CA LEU A 60 4.16 11.30 10.47
C LEU A 60 4.93 12.56 10.02
N PRO A 61 6.26 12.56 10.14
CA PRO A 61 7.06 13.70 9.70
C PRO A 61 6.98 13.86 8.18
N PRO A 62 7.28 15.05 7.64
CA PRO A 62 7.49 15.23 6.21
C PRO A 62 8.52 14.23 5.68
N THR A 63 8.25 13.63 4.54
CA THR A 63 9.13 12.60 3.97
C THR A 63 10.21 13.18 3.07
N GLY A 64 10.08 14.43 2.62
CA GLY A 64 10.89 14.96 1.52
C GLY A 64 10.44 14.44 0.15
N LYS A 65 11.17 14.84 -0.91
CA LYS A 65 10.83 14.50 -2.31
C LYS A 65 11.00 13.02 -2.59
N THR A 66 12.04 12.42 -2.02
CA THR A 66 12.16 10.96 -1.92
C THR A 66 11.31 10.57 -0.73
N PRO A 67 10.24 9.78 -0.89
CA PRO A 67 10.16 8.62 -1.79
C PRO A 67 9.37 8.80 -3.11
N GLY A 68 8.84 9.99 -3.42
CA GLY A 68 8.20 10.26 -4.71
C GLY A 68 6.74 10.68 -4.62
N TRP A 69 6.23 11.07 -3.45
CA TRP A 69 4.85 11.56 -3.27
C TRP A 69 4.49 12.77 -4.14
N TYR A 70 5.49 13.50 -4.65
CA TYR A 70 5.29 14.62 -5.58
C TYR A 70 4.96 14.18 -7.03
N LYS A 71 4.93 12.88 -7.35
CA LYS A 71 4.72 12.35 -8.72
C LYS A 71 3.27 12.48 -9.21
N GLY A 72 2.78 13.72 -9.32
CA GLY A 72 1.56 14.05 -10.05
C GLY A 72 0.31 13.29 -9.58
N LEU A 73 -0.41 12.71 -10.54
CA LEU A 73 -1.67 11.98 -10.34
C LEU A 73 -1.53 10.47 -10.13
N ASN A 74 -0.30 9.94 -10.16
CA ASN A 74 -0.02 8.50 -10.03
C ASN A 74 -0.67 7.95 -8.74
N THR A 75 -1.38 6.83 -8.82
CA THR A 75 -2.08 6.21 -7.68
C THR A 75 -1.39 4.96 -7.15
N GLU A 76 -0.25 4.62 -7.72
CA GLU A 76 0.48 3.39 -7.44
C GLU A 76 1.76 3.67 -6.62
N ILE A 77 2.07 4.94 -6.36
CA ILE A 77 3.31 5.33 -5.69
C ILE A 77 3.32 4.91 -4.23
N ASP A 78 2.18 4.97 -3.54
CA ASP A 78 1.97 4.39 -2.22
C ASP A 78 2.22 2.88 -2.23
N HIS A 79 1.67 2.16 -3.20
CA HIS A 79 1.89 0.73 -3.34
C HIS A 79 3.37 0.41 -3.53
N GLN A 80 4.08 1.19 -4.36
CA GLN A 80 5.52 1.04 -4.60
C GLN A 80 6.38 1.34 -3.36
N ILE A 81 5.96 2.30 -2.52
CA ILE A 81 6.75 2.78 -1.38
C ILE A 81 6.43 1.98 -0.10
N LEU A 82 5.16 1.69 0.13
CA LEU A 82 4.62 1.16 1.39
C LEU A 82 4.20 -0.30 1.28
N GLY A 83 4.08 -0.85 0.06
CA GLY A 83 3.58 -2.20 -0.18
C GLY A 83 2.10 -2.35 0.19
N GLY A 84 1.30 -1.32 -0.09
CA GLY A 84 -0.14 -1.26 0.18
C GLY A 84 -0.71 0.08 -0.26
N ASP A 85 -2.03 0.21 -0.18
CA ASP A 85 -2.75 1.36 -0.74
C ASP A 85 -3.15 2.34 0.36
N VAL A 86 -2.80 3.61 0.18
CA VAL A 86 -3.27 4.71 1.00
C VAL A 86 -4.68 5.06 0.53
N VAL A 87 -5.69 4.67 1.31
CA VAL A 87 -7.11 4.87 0.92
C VAL A 87 -7.66 6.21 1.35
N ALA A 88 -7.11 6.79 2.43
CA ALA A 88 -7.44 8.14 2.88
C ALA A 88 -6.30 8.76 3.68
N TYR A 89 -6.19 10.09 3.68
CA TYR A 89 -5.15 10.82 4.40
C TYR A 89 -5.56 12.21 4.88
N LYS A 90 -4.82 12.73 5.86
CA LYS A 90 -4.89 14.14 6.31
C LYS A 90 -3.50 14.77 6.25
N ILE A 91 -3.49 16.09 6.10
CA ILE A 91 -2.27 16.90 6.08
C ILE A 91 -2.39 17.98 7.13
N ARG A 92 -1.33 18.19 7.90
CA ARG A 92 -1.23 19.30 8.85
C ARG A 92 -0.56 20.47 8.16
N TRP A 93 -1.31 21.53 7.90
CA TRP A 93 -0.83 22.73 7.22
C TRP A 93 0.15 23.51 8.10
N PHE A 94 0.93 24.41 7.48
CA PHE A 94 1.87 25.27 8.21
C PHE A 94 1.21 26.17 9.28
N ASN A 95 -0.09 26.42 9.19
CA ASN A 95 -0.85 27.10 10.24
C ASN A 95 -1.17 26.18 11.46
N GLY A 96 -0.66 24.96 11.48
CA GLY A 96 -0.82 23.97 12.54
C GLY A 96 -2.13 23.18 12.50
N SER A 97 -3.06 23.53 11.62
CA SER A 97 -4.36 22.87 11.51
C SER A 97 -4.31 21.66 10.60
N TRP A 98 -5.00 20.60 11.00
CA TRP A 98 -5.22 19.45 10.14
C TRP A 98 -6.29 19.74 9.09
N SER A 99 -6.10 19.24 7.88
CA SER A 99 -7.14 19.16 6.86
C SER A 99 -8.29 18.22 7.28
N GLY A 100 -9.39 18.26 6.55
CA GLY A 100 -10.30 17.12 6.48
C GLY A 100 -9.63 15.90 5.83
N TRP A 101 -10.37 14.80 5.75
CA TRP A 101 -9.91 13.60 5.05
C TRP A 101 -9.95 13.81 3.53
N TYR A 102 -8.83 13.53 2.89
CA TYR A 102 -8.73 13.28 1.47
C TYR A 102 -8.85 11.77 1.25
N VAL A 103 -9.73 11.35 0.36
CA VAL A 103 -9.94 9.98 -0.07
C VAL A 103 -9.34 9.83 -1.46
N THR A 104 -8.42 8.89 -1.60
CA THR A 104 -7.63 8.70 -2.82
C THR A 104 -8.54 8.43 -4.01
N GLY A 105 -8.45 9.28 -5.04
CA GLY A 105 -9.24 9.19 -6.26
C GLY A 105 -10.62 9.84 -6.19
N VAL A 106 -11.01 10.39 -5.04
CA VAL A 106 -12.36 10.95 -4.84
C VAL A 106 -12.32 12.47 -4.70
N ASN A 107 -11.59 13.00 -3.72
CA ASN A 107 -11.56 14.43 -3.41
C ASN A 107 -10.14 14.96 -3.18
N ASP A 108 -9.14 14.30 -3.73
CA ASP A 108 -7.74 14.48 -3.39
C ASP A 108 -6.88 15.06 -4.52
N ILE A 109 -7.51 15.64 -5.54
CA ILE A 109 -6.82 16.42 -6.58
C ILE A 109 -6.47 17.81 -6.01
N ASP A 110 -5.21 18.21 -6.14
CA ASP A 110 -4.74 19.51 -5.66
C ASP A 110 -5.26 20.65 -6.56
N TRP A 111 -5.54 21.78 -5.94
CA TRP A 111 -5.90 23.03 -6.61
C TRP A 111 -4.66 23.78 -7.15
N LYS A 112 -3.46 23.24 -6.93
CA LYS A 112 -2.20 23.75 -7.50
C LYS A 112 -1.67 22.83 -8.60
N PHE A 113 -1.03 23.45 -9.58
CA PHE A 113 -0.16 22.73 -10.51
C PHE A 113 1.05 22.13 -9.79
N ASN A 114 1.60 21.10 -10.41
CA ASN A 114 2.77 20.39 -9.95
C ASN A 114 4.07 21.09 -10.40
N THR A 115 5.00 20.39 -11.04
CA THR A 115 6.30 20.95 -11.43
C THR A 115 6.24 21.83 -12.67
N SER A 116 5.17 21.74 -13.46
CA SER A 116 5.00 22.48 -14.71
C SER A 116 3.59 23.05 -14.83
N PRO A 117 3.38 24.14 -15.59
CA PRO A 117 2.04 24.65 -15.86
C PRO A 117 1.14 23.56 -16.45
N ASN A 118 -0.10 23.48 -15.98
CA ASN A 118 -1.08 22.46 -16.38
C ASN A 118 -0.75 21.00 -16.01
N ASP A 119 0.32 20.75 -15.23
CA ASP A 119 0.57 19.42 -14.65
C ASP A 119 -0.20 19.29 -13.33
N MET A 120 -1.07 18.29 -13.24
CA MET A 120 -1.93 18.08 -12.08
C MET A 120 -1.26 17.16 -11.07
N ARG A 121 -1.58 17.34 -9.79
CA ARG A 121 -1.13 16.46 -8.72
C ARG A 121 -2.22 16.19 -7.71
N ARG A 122 -1.98 15.17 -6.88
CA ARG A 122 -2.76 14.91 -5.68
C ARG A 122 -2.28 15.74 -4.50
N VAL A 123 -3.17 15.97 -3.54
CA VAL A 123 -2.88 16.73 -2.32
C VAL A 123 -1.81 16.04 -1.47
N TRP A 124 -1.64 14.72 -1.55
CA TRP A 124 -0.56 14.00 -0.86
C TRP A 124 0.86 14.44 -1.26
N SER A 125 1.01 15.26 -2.31
CA SER A 125 2.31 15.82 -2.71
C SER A 125 2.92 16.66 -1.60
N TYR A 126 2.07 17.22 -0.73
CA TYR A 126 2.46 17.91 0.49
C TYR A 126 3.00 16.98 1.59
N PHE A 127 2.97 15.65 1.47
CA PHE A 127 3.72 14.76 2.37
C PHE A 127 5.22 15.06 2.32
N THR A 128 5.69 15.66 1.21
CA THR A 128 7.05 16.14 1.01
C THR A 128 7.50 17.11 2.10
N ASP A 129 6.62 18.01 2.55
CA ASP A 129 6.97 19.17 3.40
C ASP A 129 6.01 19.40 4.59
N HIS A 130 4.94 18.62 4.70
CA HIS A 130 3.97 18.69 5.79
C HIS A 130 3.89 17.39 6.58
N GLN A 131 3.56 17.52 7.87
CA GLN A 131 3.15 16.38 8.67
C GLN A 131 1.85 15.81 8.10
N HIS A 132 1.71 14.49 8.16
CA HIS A 132 0.58 13.80 7.57
C HIS A 132 0.20 12.56 8.37
N GLN A 133 -0.96 12.00 8.06
CA GLN A 133 -1.39 10.68 8.51
C GLN A 133 -2.24 10.05 7.42
N TYR A 134 -2.27 8.72 7.37
CA TYR A 134 -3.02 8.01 6.35
C TYR A 134 -3.54 6.66 6.84
N ILE A 135 -4.58 6.15 6.19
CA ILE A 135 -5.06 4.79 6.35
C ILE A 135 -4.43 3.95 5.25
N LEU A 136 -3.63 2.96 5.64
CA LEU A 136 -2.94 2.03 4.74
C LEU A 136 -3.63 0.66 4.78
N CYS A 137 -4.05 0.17 3.63
CA CYS A 137 -4.65 -1.16 3.46
C CYS A 137 -3.68 -2.11 2.75
N LYS A 138 -3.56 -3.34 3.25
CA LYS A 138 -2.71 -4.40 2.70
C LYS A 138 -3.45 -5.72 2.58
#